data_AF-A0A1I7TIY8-F1
#
_entry.id   AF-A0A1I7TIY8-F1
#
_cell.length_a   1.000
_cell.length_b   1.000
_cell.length_c   1.000
_cell.angle_alpha   90.00
_cell.angle_beta   90.00
_cell.angle_gamma   90.00
#
_symmetry.space_group_name_H-M   'P 1'
#
loop_
_entity.id
_entity.type
_entity.pdbx_description
1 polymer ?
#
loop_
_entity_poly.entity_id
_entity_poly.type
_entity_poly.pdbx_seq_one_letter_code
_entity_poly.pdbx_strand_id
1 'polypeptide(L)'
;MLEKEEKSRDHIAQSDEIDESFTKLEQNAETSFLLQQQKNNEMNEAVQQWTALDGKEEKLYDDLLHETEIEKKLREKHEEISSNVDQLGTNAEADEKEFRQLEQAFDTDMRTEKDPDSERVFDTDRSTDKVQKIEEMEKAWYSLEDKIRLKEFELAEESEKLNHELEVREKQYTNDVEREEKQKQLQIARDYADLQSDTPMYAAYSAALNLNHSLMEQLKIPESRNSILKEPAPYKDSLTNGTPTQFVEFEDDIDDFPEYSKMNENRKKILQDTENEAQRVLTSELKELVGIVSGQRQESQALNRDVKWLRENIELRKADIQFYTTKADELILKAQKEDDNKLQFAQQKSQNGGLIPLDLVASRGDVLELREQRIILENERNILANQVKEDSMECDRMNDQWKILKGFAKSVNFDSIRQMDGEIENWRIKVSQLKDQITKLQKMENYASLTNGQLRNNLALLKPYDEEYQEFENLVETNKLLNNQLARQEFRRSVEELKQNGDIDILL
;
A
#
# COMPACT_ATOMS: atom_id res chain seq x y z
N MET A 1 -8.26 63.92 69.02
CA MET A 1 -8.13 63.95 67.55
C MET A 1 -7.23 62.82 67.07
N LEU A 2 -6.02 62.67 67.62
CA LEU A 2 -5.07 61.59 67.28
C LEU A 2 -5.66 60.16 67.37
N GLU A 3 -6.44 59.86 68.42
CA GLU A 3 -7.06 58.53 68.62
C GLU A 3 -8.16 58.17 67.59
N LYS A 4 -8.76 59.18 66.93
CA LYS A 4 -9.72 58.98 65.83
C LYS A 4 -9.00 58.75 64.49
N GLU A 5 -7.85 59.38 64.29
CA GLU A 5 -7.04 59.20 63.09
C GLU A 5 -6.34 57.84 63.07
N GLU A 6 -5.91 57.35 64.23
CA GLU A 6 -5.29 56.03 64.37
C GLU A 6 -6.29 54.90 64.12
N LYS A 7 -7.49 54.96 64.72
CA LYS A 7 -8.59 54.02 64.41
C LYS A 7 -9.03 54.08 62.94
N SER A 8 -8.99 55.26 62.33
CA SER A 8 -9.31 55.40 60.90
C SER A 8 -8.25 54.76 60.01
N ARG A 9 -6.97 54.78 60.41
CA ARG A 9 -5.89 54.11 59.66
C ARG A 9 -5.94 52.60 59.82
N ASP A 10 -6.24 52.09 61.01
CA ASP A 10 -6.40 50.66 61.24
C ASP A 10 -7.59 50.08 60.44
N HIS A 11 -8.71 50.82 60.34
CA HIS A 11 -9.82 50.41 59.50
C HIS A 11 -9.53 50.44 58.00
N ILE A 12 -8.71 51.39 57.53
CA ILE A 12 -8.27 51.42 56.12
C ILE A 12 -7.34 50.23 55.84
N ALA A 13 -6.37 49.95 56.72
CA ALA A 13 -5.46 48.81 56.56
C ALA A 13 -6.20 47.46 56.57
N GLN A 14 -7.22 47.30 57.42
CA GLN A 14 -8.10 46.12 57.42
C GLN A 14 -8.94 46.01 56.14
N SER A 15 -9.41 47.13 55.59
CA SER A 15 -10.14 47.14 54.31
C SER A 15 -9.22 46.71 53.16
N ASP A 16 -7.99 47.24 53.12
CA ASP A 16 -7.00 46.92 52.08
C ASP A 16 -6.59 45.43 52.14
N GLU A 17 -6.45 44.87 53.35
CA GLU A 17 -6.14 43.44 53.55
C GLU A 17 -7.30 42.52 53.11
N ILE A 18 -8.55 42.94 53.36
CA ILE A 18 -9.74 42.23 52.88
C ILE A 18 -9.80 42.29 51.35
N ASP A 19 -9.57 43.44 50.74
CA ASP A 19 -9.59 43.59 49.27
C ASP A 19 -8.47 42.76 48.61
N GLU A 20 -7.28 42.70 49.22
CA GLU A 20 -6.19 41.85 48.73
C GLU A 20 -6.53 40.35 48.84
N SER A 21 -7.13 39.93 49.96
CA SER A 21 -7.58 38.55 50.15
C SER A 21 -8.67 38.16 49.15
N PHE A 22 -9.61 39.06 48.88
CA PHE A 22 -10.70 38.85 47.92
C PHE A 22 -10.16 38.71 46.49
N THR A 23 -9.21 39.58 46.12
CA THR A 23 -8.54 39.53 44.81
C THR A 23 -7.78 38.21 44.61
N LYS A 24 -7.07 37.73 45.63
CA LYS A 24 -6.39 36.42 45.57
C LYS A 24 -7.38 35.26 45.43
N LEU A 25 -8.52 35.35 46.10
CA LEU A 25 -9.56 34.32 46.04
C LEU A 25 -10.23 34.28 44.66
N GLU A 26 -10.46 35.44 44.05
CA GLU A 26 -10.96 35.55 42.67
C GLU A 26 -9.96 35.01 41.65
N GLN A 27 -8.67 35.35 41.76
CA GLN A 27 -7.61 34.80 40.90
C GLN A 27 -7.46 33.28 41.05
N ASN A 28 -7.59 32.74 42.26
CA ASN A 28 -7.56 31.29 42.50
C ASN A 28 -8.81 30.58 41.92
N ALA A 29 -9.98 31.23 41.97
CA ALA A 29 -11.19 30.71 41.35
C ALA A 29 -11.10 30.71 39.81
N GLU A 30 -10.56 31.77 39.22
CA GLU A 30 -10.36 31.90 37.77
C GLU A 30 -9.35 30.87 37.24
N THR A 31 -8.21 30.70 37.92
CA THR A 31 -7.22 29.68 37.57
C THR A 31 -7.76 28.26 37.69
N SER A 32 -8.56 27.99 38.74
CA SER A 32 -9.24 26.69 38.91
C SER A 32 -10.26 26.43 37.79
N PHE A 33 -11.01 27.45 37.38
CA PHE A 33 -11.95 27.36 36.27
C PHE A 33 -11.25 27.07 34.94
N LEU A 34 -10.16 27.79 34.63
CA LEU A 34 -9.36 27.58 33.42
C LEU A 34 -8.75 26.17 33.39
N LEU A 35 -8.22 25.70 34.52
CA LEU A 35 -7.67 24.34 34.62
C LEU A 35 -8.77 23.28 34.39
N GLN A 36 -9.97 23.49 34.93
CA GLN A 36 -11.10 22.59 34.71
C GLN A 36 -11.55 22.60 33.24
N GLN A 37 -11.53 23.77 32.59
CA GLN A 37 -11.84 23.89 31.17
C GLN A 37 -10.81 23.16 30.30
N GLN A 38 -9.52 23.33 30.59
CA GLN A 38 -8.45 22.60 29.91
C GLN A 38 -8.63 21.09 30.04
N LYS A 39 -8.89 20.60 31.26
CA LYS A 39 -9.12 19.17 31.52
C LYS A 39 -10.34 18.63 30.76
N ASN A 40 -11.40 19.43 30.65
CA ASN A 40 -12.57 19.05 29.85
C ASN A 40 -12.24 18.98 28.35
N ASN A 41 -11.39 19.87 27.84
CA ASN A 41 -10.95 19.83 26.44
C ASN A 41 -10.08 18.59 26.16
N GLU A 42 -9.11 18.29 27.03
CA GLU A 42 -8.28 17.08 26.94
C GLU A 42 -9.13 15.81 26.99
N MET A 43 -10.16 15.78 27.84
CA MET A 43 -11.11 14.66 27.91
C MET A 43 -11.91 14.51 26.62
N ASN A 44 -12.39 15.61 26.03
CA ASN A 44 -13.13 15.57 24.77
C ASN A 44 -12.25 15.09 23.62
N GLU A 45 -10.99 15.52 23.56
CA GLU A 45 -10.03 15.05 22.56
C GLU A 45 -9.75 13.55 22.72
N ALA A 46 -9.54 13.09 23.96
CA ALA A 46 -9.38 11.66 24.23
C ALA A 46 -10.62 10.86 23.78
N VAL A 47 -11.84 11.33 24.08
CA VAL A 47 -13.08 10.68 23.64
C VAL A 47 -13.15 10.59 22.11
N GLN A 48 -12.77 11.65 21.38
CA GLN A 48 -12.74 11.63 19.92
C GLN A 48 -11.72 10.61 19.38
N GLN A 49 -10.53 10.53 19.99
CA GLN A 49 -9.51 9.56 19.61
C GLN A 49 -9.99 8.11 19.86
N TRP A 50 -10.65 7.85 20.98
CA TRP A 50 -11.25 6.54 21.28
C TRP A 50 -12.32 6.15 20.26
N THR A 51 -13.24 7.06 19.90
CA THR A 51 -14.27 6.78 18.88
C THR A 51 -13.65 6.53 17.50
N ALA A 52 -12.58 7.24 17.15
CA ALA A 52 -11.86 7.02 15.90
C ALA A 52 -11.13 5.66 15.86
N LEU A 53 -10.61 5.21 17.00
CA LEU A 53 -10.00 3.87 17.14
C LEU A 53 -11.06 2.77 17.05
N ASP A 54 -12.19 2.94 17.71
CA ASP A 54 -13.31 2.00 17.69
C ASP A 54 -13.82 1.76 16.26
N GLY A 55 -14.00 2.84 15.48
CA GLY A 55 -14.38 2.72 14.06
C GLY A 55 -13.31 2.08 13.17
N LYS A 56 -12.01 2.22 13.51
CA LYS A 56 -10.93 1.52 12.79
C LYS A 56 -10.91 0.03 13.15
N GLU A 57 -11.19 -0.32 14.39
CA GLU A 57 -11.29 -1.70 14.86
C GLU A 57 -12.47 -2.43 14.18
N GLU A 58 -13.64 -1.81 14.12
CA GLU A 58 -14.80 -2.37 13.39
C GLU A 58 -14.47 -2.65 11.92
N LYS A 59 -13.83 -1.69 11.24
CA LYS A 59 -13.40 -1.88 9.85
C LYS A 59 -12.39 -3.02 9.68
N LEU A 60 -11.43 -3.16 10.61
CA LEU A 60 -10.46 -4.27 10.58
C LEU A 60 -11.15 -5.63 10.77
N TYR A 61 -12.21 -5.71 11.58
CA TYR A 61 -13.00 -6.93 11.71
C TYR A 61 -13.74 -7.28 10.42
N ASP A 62 -14.34 -6.28 9.75
CA ASP A 62 -15.00 -6.48 8.46
C ASP A 62 -14.01 -6.93 7.37
N ASP A 63 -12.84 -6.29 7.29
CA ASP A 63 -11.77 -6.64 6.36
C ASP A 63 -11.27 -8.08 6.61
N LEU A 64 -11.09 -8.46 7.88
CA LEU A 64 -10.69 -9.82 8.26
C LEU A 64 -11.75 -10.87 7.90
N LEU A 65 -13.03 -10.57 8.13
CA LEU A 65 -14.13 -11.45 7.71
C LEU A 65 -14.14 -11.63 6.20
N HIS A 66 -13.96 -10.56 5.43
CA HIS A 66 -13.90 -10.63 3.98
C HIS A 66 -12.69 -11.46 3.49
N GLU A 67 -11.52 -11.28 4.10
CA GLU A 67 -10.32 -12.07 3.78
C GLU A 67 -10.53 -13.57 4.06
N THR A 68 -11.17 -13.92 5.18
CA THR A 68 -11.50 -15.33 5.49
C THR A 68 -12.47 -15.95 4.49
N GLU A 69 -13.41 -15.17 3.95
CA GLU A 69 -14.33 -15.62 2.90
C GLU A 69 -13.62 -15.82 1.56
N ILE A 70 -12.65 -14.98 1.22
CA ILE A 70 -11.77 -15.18 0.05
C ILE A 70 -10.95 -16.45 0.21
N GLU A 71 -10.33 -16.67 1.37
CA GLU A 71 -9.52 -17.87 1.63
C GLU A 71 -10.36 -19.15 1.46
N LYS A 72 -11.60 -19.13 1.97
CA LYS A 72 -12.55 -20.22 1.80
C LYS A 72 -12.85 -20.50 0.32
N LYS A 73 -13.15 -19.47 -0.47
CA LYS A 73 -13.40 -19.61 -1.92
C LYS A 73 -12.19 -20.14 -2.67
N LEU A 74 -10.98 -19.70 -2.31
CA LEU A 74 -9.74 -20.21 -2.90
C LEU A 74 -9.52 -21.68 -2.56
N ARG A 75 -9.83 -22.10 -1.34
CA ARG A 75 -9.75 -23.51 -0.92
C ARG A 75 -10.74 -24.38 -1.69
N GLU A 76 -11.99 -23.94 -1.81
CA GLU A 76 -13.02 -24.64 -2.61
C GLU A 76 -12.59 -24.76 -4.08
N LYS A 77 -12.04 -23.69 -4.67
CA LYS A 77 -11.51 -23.73 -6.04
C LYS A 77 -10.31 -24.66 -6.19
N HIS A 78 -9.42 -24.70 -5.21
CA HIS A 78 -8.29 -25.63 -5.21
C HIS A 78 -8.77 -27.09 -5.16
N GLU A 79 -9.76 -27.39 -4.32
CA GLU A 79 -10.37 -28.73 -4.25
C GLU A 79 -11.05 -29.11 -5.58
N GLU A 80 -11.77 -28.19 -6.21
CA GLU A 80 -12.38 -28.38 -7.53
C GLU A 80 -11.34 -28.66 -8.61
N ILE A 81 -10.27 -27.85 -8.68
CA ILE A 81 -9.18 -28.05 -9.66
C ILE A 81 -8.49 -29.39 -9.42
N SER A 82 -8.20 -29.73 -8.15
CA SER A 82 -7.58 -31.02 -7.81
C SER A 82 -8.44 -32.19 -8.27
N SER A 83 -9.76 -32.14 -8.01
CA SER A 83 -10.68 -33.18 -8.45
C SER A 83 -10.72 -33.31 -9.98
N ASN A 84 -10.70 -32.18 -10.70
CA ASN A 84 -10.70 -32.19 -12.17
C ASN A 84 -9.39 -32.74 -12.74
N VAL A 85 -8.25 -32.42 -12.13
CA VAL A 85 -6.93 -32.94 -12.53
C VAL A 85 -6.86 -34.44 -12.30
N ASP A 86 -7.34 -34.93 -11.16
CA ASP A 86 -7.40 -36.37 -10.87
C ASP A 86 -8.27 -37.09 -11.89
N GLN A 87 -9.43 -36.51 -12.24
CA GLN A 87 -10.32 -37.10 -13.24
C GLN A 87 -9.71 -37.10 -14.65
N LEU A 88 -9.05 -36.03 -15.07
CA LEU A 88 -8.30 -35.99 -16.33
C LEU A 88 -7.17 -37.01 -16.35
N GLY A 89 -6.48 -37.21 -15.21
CA GLY A 89 -5.47 -38.25 -15.05
C GLY A 89 -6.05 -39.65 -15.28
N THR A 90 -7.19 -39.96 -14.67
CA THR A 90 -7.86 -41.25 -14.87
C THR A 90 -8.33 -41.49 -16.31
N ASN A 91 -8.80 -40.44 -16.99
CA ASN A 91 -9.20 -40.52 -18.39
C ASN A 91 -7.97 -40.76 -19.29
N ALA A 92 -6.87 -40.03 -19.06
CA ALA A 92 -5.64 -40.22 -19.81
C ALA A 92 -5.05 -41.63 -19.66
N GLU A 93 -5.11 -42.20 -18.45
CA GLU A 93 -4.70 -43.60 -18.22
C GLU A 93 -5.61 -44.60 -18.97
N ALA A 94 -6.91 -44.32 -19.05
CA ALA A 94 -7.85 -45.15 -19.81
C ALA A 94 -7.56 -45.07 -21.32
N ASP A 95 -7.35 -43.87 -21.85
CA ASP A 95 -7.03 -43.62 -23.25
C ASP A 95 -5.69 -44.26 -23.64
N GLU A 96 -4.66 -44.15 -22.80
CA GLU A 96 -3.36 -44.80 -23.04
C GLU A 96 -3.52 -46.33 -23.09
N LYS A 97 -4.36 -46.90 -22.22
CA LYS A 97 -4.64 -48.33 -22.22
C LYS A 97 -5.39 -48.77 -23.48
N GLU A 98 -6.32 -47.98 -23.97
CA GLU A 98 -7.03 -48.25 -25.23
C GLU A 98 -6.08 -48.16 -26.42
N PHE A 99 -5.21 -47.14 -26.46
CA PHE A 99 -4.19 -46.99 -27.48
C PHE A 99 -3.26 -48.21 -27.55
N ARG A 100 -2.75 -48.69 -26.40
CA ARG A 100 -1.92 -49.91 -26.35
C ARG A 100 -2.65 -51.16 -26.85
N GLN A 101 -3.97 -51.25 -26.62
CA GLN A 101 -4.76 -52.37 -27.13
C GLN A 101 -4.91 -52.31 -28.66
N LEU A 102 -5.13 -51.12 -29.22
CA LEU A 102 -5.16 -50.91 -30.66
C LEU A 102 -3.82 -51.21 -31.32
N GLU A 103 -2.70 -50.78 -30.72
CA GLU A 103 -1.35 -51.09 -31.19
C GLU A 103 -1.09 -52.61 -31.20
N GLN A 104 -1.48 -53.32 -30.14
CA GLN A 104 -1.40 -54.79 -30.10
C GLN A 104 -2.28 -55.47 -31.16
N ALA A 105 -3.50 -54.96 -31.39
CA ALA A 105 -4.40 -55.49 -32.41
C ALA A 105 -3.81 -55.30 -33.82
N PHE A 106 -3.26 -54.11 -34.09
CA PHE A 106 -2.60 -53.79 -35.36
C PHE A 106 -1.38 -54.67 -35.62
N ASP A 107 -0.51 -54.85 -34.62
CA ASP A 107 0.65 -55.75 -34.70
C ASP A 107 0.24 -57.21 -34.95
N THR A 108 -0.90 -57.63 -34.39
CA THR A 108 -1.45 -58.97 -34.60
C THR A 108 -1.96 -59.14 -36.03
N ASP A 109 -2.68 -58.14 -36.55
CA ASP A 109 -3.24 -58.14 -37.92
C ASP A 109 -2.13 -58.17 -38.98
N MET A 110 -1.09 -57.35 -38.78
CA MET A 110 0.13 -57.33 -39.61
C MET A 110 0.91 -58.65 -39.60
N ARG A 111 0.80 -59.44 -38.52
CA ARG A 111 1.40 -60.79 -38.47
C ARG A 111 0.55 -61.84 -39.18
N THR A 112 -0.77 -61.69 -39.20
CA THR A 112 -1.68 -62.59 -39.91
C THR A 112 -1.74 -62.34 -41.43
N GLU A 113 -1.34 -61.17 -41.91
CA GLU A 113 -1.25 -60.86 -43.35
C GLU A 113 -0.08 -61.55 -44.08
N LYS A 114 0.78 -62.29 -43.35
CA LYS A 114 1.99 -62.96 -43.89
C LYS A 114 1.80 -64.40 -44.40
N ASP A 115 0.59 -64.94 -44.43
CA ASP A 115 0.29 -66.21 -45.11
C ASP A 115 -0.26 -65.94 -46.53
N PRO A 116 0.52 -66.15 -47.61
CA PRO A 116 0.11 -65.82 -48.97
C PRO A 116 -0.71 -66.91 -49.68
N ASP A 117 -1.09 -68.00 -49.00
CA ASP A 117 -1.81 -69.13 -49.61
C ASP A 117 -3.21 -69.32 -49.01
N SER A 118 -4.15 -68.45 -49.40
CA SER A 118 -5.57 -68.77 -49.30
C SER A 118 -6.32 -68.22 -50.52
N GLU A 119 -6.23 -69.00 -51.59
CA GLU A 119 -7.18 -69.04 -52.69
C GLU A 119 -8.63 -69.06 -52.15
N ARG A 120 -9.35 -67.95 -52.26
CA ARG A 120 -10.81 -67.90 -52.07
C ARG A 120 -11.47 -67.19 -53.24
N VAL A 121 -11.88 -68.02 -54.18
CA VAL A 121 -13.19 -68.04 -54.86
C VAL A 121 -14.03 -66.77 -54.65
N PHE A 122 -14.34 -66.12 -55.77
CA PHE A 122 -15.33 -65.06 -55.87
C PHE A 122 -16.71 -65.53 -55.39
N ASP A 123 -17.08 -65.18 -54.16
CA ASP A 123 -18.46 -65.22 -53.68
C ASP A 123 -19.11 -63.85 -53.91
N THR A 124 -20.08 -63.82 -54.81
CA THR A 124 -20.89 -62.65 -55.20
C THR A 124 -21.85 -62.16 -54.10
N ASP A 125 -21.90 -62.80 -52.94
CA ASP A 125 -22.73 -62.38 -51.78
C ASP A 125 -22.06 -61.32 -50.88
N ARG A 126 -20.77 -61.03 -51.08
CA ARG A 126 -20.03 -60.04 -50.26
C ARG A 126 -20.34 -58.57 -50.59
N SER A 127 -21.01 -58.28 -51.71
CA SER A 127 -21.28 -56.89 -52.12
C SER A 127 -22.46 -56.28 -51.37
N THR A 128 -23.49 -57.07 -51.04
CA THR A 128 -24.68 -56.57 -50.32
C THR A 128 -24.40 -56.24 -48.86
N ASP A 129 -23.62 -57.07 -48.16
CA ASP A 129 -23.19 -56.80 -46.79
C ASP A 129 -22.29 -55.57 -46.69
N LYS A 130 -21.43 -55.35 -47.70
CA LYS A 130 -20.59 -54.14 -47.77
C LYS A 130 -21.42 -52.88 -48.01
N VAL A 131 -22.47 -52.95 -48.83
CA VAL A 131 -23.38 -51.83 -49.08
C VAL A 131 -24.18 -51.50 -47.83
N GLN A 132 -24.72 -52.50 -47.11
CA GLN A 132 -25.41 -52.26 -45.82
C GLN A 132 -24.48 -51.65 -44.77
N LYS A 133 -23.23 -52.12 -44.70
CA LYS A 133 -22.23 -51.58 -43.75
C LYS A 133 -21.85 -50.12 -44.08
N ILE A 134 -21.84 -49.75 -45.37
CA ILE A 134 -21.63 -48.37 -45.80
C ILE A 134 -22.84 -47.49 -45.45
N GLU A 135 -24.07 -47.96 -45.66
CA GLU A 135 -25.28 -47.23 -45.23
C GLU A 135 -25.35 -47.04 -43.71
N GLU A 136 -24.90 -48.02 -42.93
CA GLU A 136 -24.81 -47.89 -41.46
C GLU A 136 -23.74 -46.89 -41.03
N MET A 137 -22.58 -46.88 -41.71
CA MET A 137 -21.54 -45.87 -41.47
C MET A 137 -22.00 -44.46 -41.87
N GLU A 138 -22.73 -44.30 -42.98
CA GLU A 138 -23.30 -43.00 -43.37
C GLU A 138 -24.30 -42.49 -42.34
N LYS A 139 -25.19 -43.36 -41.83
CA LYS A 139 -26.12 -42.99 -40.75
C LYS A 139 -25.38 -42.64 -39.45
N ALA A 140 -24.32 -43.36 -39.12
CA ALA A 140 -23.48 -43.05 -37.97
C ALA A 140 -22.77 -41.70 -38.16
N TRP A 141 -22.34 -41.38 -39.37
CA TRP A 141 -21.75 -40.09 -39.70
C TRP A 141 -22.78 -38.96 -39.52
N TYR A 142 -23.96 -39.06 -40.12
CA TYR A 142 -24.99 -38.03 -39.91
C TYR A 142 -25.35 -37.85 -38.43
N SER A 143 -25.39 -38.93 -37.64
CA SER A 143 -25.59 -38.83 -36.19
C SER A 143 -24.43 -38.17 -35.45
N LEU A 144 -23.19 -38.35 -35.90
CA LEU A 144 -22.02 -37.72 -35.29
C LEU A 144 -21.97 -36.23 -35.64
N GLU A 145 -22.28 -35.88 -36.89
CA GLU A 145 -22.34 -34.50 -37.37
C GLU A 145 -23.40 -33.69 -36.61
N ASP A 146 -24.59 -34.26 -36.38
CA ASP A 146 -25.63 -33.62 -35.56
C ASP A 146 -25.19 -33.42 -34.09
N LYS A 147 -24.45 -34.38 -33.52
CA LYS A 147 -23.89 -34.23 -32.16
C LYS A 147 -22.81 -33.15 -32.08
N ILE A 148 -21.97 -33.04 -33.11
CA ILE A 148 -20.95 -31.99 -33.21
C ILE A 148 -21.63 -30.63 -33.31
N ARG A 149 -22.62 -30.46 -34.18
CA ARG A 149 -23.38 -29.20 -34.29
C ARG A 149 -24.08 -28.82 -32.98
N LEU A 150 -24.64 -29.80 -32.27
CA LEU A 150 -25.26 -29.55 -30.96
C LEU A 150 -24.22 -29.08 -29.94
N LYS A 151 -23.04 -29.70 -29.91
CA LYS A 151 -21.91 -29.30 -29.05
C LYS A 151 -21.37 -27.91 -29.39
N GLU A 152 -21.27 -27.57 -30.66
CA GLU A 152 -20.90 -26.22 -31.11
C GLU A 152 -21.91 -25.17 -30.63
N PHE A 153 -23.21 -25.51 -30.64
CA PHE A 153 -24.25 -24.62 -30.14
C PHE A 153 -24.18 -24.44 -28.61
N GLU A 154 -23.98 -25.53 -27.85
CA GLU A 154 -23.77 -25.48 -26.39
C GLU A 154 -22.55 -24.62 -26.02
N LEU A 155 -21.43 -24.80 -26.73
CA LEU A 155 -20.21 -24.03 -26.51
C LEU A 155 -20.39 -22.54 -26.86
N ALA A 156 -21.17 -22.22 -27.89
CA ALA A 156 -21.48 -20.84 -28.24
C ALA A 156 -22.34 -20.17 -27.15
N GLU A 157 -23.33 -20.88 -26.60
CA GLU A 157 -24.17 -20.38 -25.50
C GLU A 157 -23.37 -20.19 -24.19
N GLU A 158 -22.48 -21.14 -23.85
CA GLU A 158 -21.58 -20.98 -22.70
C GLU A 158 -20.60 -19.82 -22.89
N SER A 159 -20.03 -19.66 -24.09
CA SER A 159 -19.17 -18.54 -24.45
C SER A 159 -19.89 -17.19 -24.25
N GLU A 160 -21.13 -17.07 -24.73
CA GLU A 160 -21.92 -15.85 -24.59
C GLU A 160 -22.22 -15.52 -23.12
N LYS A 161 -22.54 -16.54 -22.32
CA LYS A 161 -22.78 -16.40 -20.89
C LYS A 161 -21.54 -15.96 -20.12
N LEU A 162 -20.38 -16.52 -20.46
CA LEU A 162 -19.10 -16.18 -19.83
C LEU A 162 -18.64 -14.77 -20.20
N ASN A 163 -18.88 -14.35 -21.45
CA ASN A 163 -18.64 -12.97 -21.88
C ASN A 163 -19.54 -11.97 -21.14
N HIS A 164 -20.81 -12.32 -20.92
CA HIS A 164 -21.72 -11.47 -20.16
C HIS A 164 -21.30 -11.33 -18.69
N GLU A 165 -20.86 -12.41 -18.04
CA GLU A 165 -20.30 -12.36 -16.69
C GLU A 165 -19.03 -11.51 -16.60
N LEU A 166 -18.14 -11.62 -17.59
CA LEU A 166 -16.93 -10.78 -17.67
C LEU A 166 -17.28 -9.29 -17.80
N GLU A 167 -18.25 -8.94 -18.65
CA GLU A 167 -18.68 -7.56 -18.84
C GLU A 167 -19.29 -6.96 -17.56
N VAL A 168 -20.06 -7.74 -16.81
CA VAL A 168 -20.63 -7.32 -15.51
C VAL A 168 -19.52 -7.13 -14.47
N ARG A 169 -18.53 -8.03 -14.43
CA ARG A 169 -17.39 -7.93 -13.50
C ARG A 169 -16.50 -6.73 -13.80
N GLU A 170 -16.24 -6.45 -15.07
CA GLU A 170 -15.45 -5.30 -15.51
C GLU A 170 -16.13 -3.97 -15.14
N LYS A 171 -17.46 -3.91 -15.25
CA LYS A 171 -18.27 -2.77 -14.77
C LYS A 171 -18.25 -2.62 -13.25
N GLN A 172 -18.16 -3.70 -12.49
CA GLN A 172 -18.03 -3.62 -11.02
C GLN A 172 -16.63 -3.13 -10.61
N TYR A 173 -15.59 -3.68 -11.23
CA TYR A 173 -14.20 -3.31 -10.94
C TYR A 173 -13.91 -1.84 -11.23
N THR A 174 -14.41 -1.31 -12.35
CA THR A 174 -14.23 0.11 -12.70
C THR A 174 -14.93 1.05 -11.70
N ASN A 175 -16.13 0.70 -11.22
CA ASN A 175 -16.83 1.49 -10.20
C ASN A 175 -16.11 1.48 -8.83
N ASP A 176 -15.51 0.35 -8.45
CA ASP A 176 -14.79 0.23 -7.17
C ASP A 176 -13.48 1.02 -7.20
N VAL A 177 -12.74 0.97 -8.31
CA VAL A 177 -11.51 1.77 -8.51
C VAL A 177 -11.81 3.27 -8.47
N GLU A 178 -12.87 3.73 -9.15
CA GLU A 178 -13.27 5.15 -9.12
C GLU A 178 -13.69 5.62 -7.72
N ARG A 179 -14.34 4.74 -6.94
CA ARG A 179 -14.74 5.05 -5.56
C ARG A 179 -13.52 5.13 -4.64
N GLU A 180 -12.56 4.21 -4.78
CA GLU A 180 -11.32 4.20 -4.01
C GLU A 180 -10.44 5.42 -4.33
N GLU A 181 -10.37 5.81 -5.60
CA GLU A 181 -9.62 6.98 -6.05
C GLU A 181 -10.23 8.30 -5.53
N LYS A 182 -11.56 8.44 -5.54
CA LYS A 182 -12.25 9.56 -4.88
C LYS A 182 -11.99 9.62 -3.38
N GLN A 183 -11.92 8.47 -2.72
CA GLN A 183 -11.66 8.40 -1.29
C GLN A 183 -10.21 8.80 -0.95
N LYS A 184 -9.24 8.40 -1.78
CA LYS A 184 -7.84 8.87 -1.70
C LYS A 184 -7.73 10.37 -1.93
N GLN A 185 -8.41 10.92 -2.93
CA GLN A 185 -8.43 12.37 -3.18
C GLN A 185 -9.03 13.17 -2.01
N LEU A 186 -10.09 12.67 -1.38
CA LEU A 186 -10.68 13.26 -0.17
C LEU A 186 -9.74 13.20 1.04
N GLN A 187 -8.99 12.11 1.20
CA GLN A 187 -8.00 11.97 2.26
C GLN A 187 -6.85 12.97 2.04
N ILE A 188 -6.31 13.05 0.83
CA ILE A 188 -5.27 14.03 0.48
C ILE A 188 -5.76 15.45 0.74
N ALA A 189 -7.00 15.79 0.37
CA ALA A 189 -7.56 17.12 0.62
C ALA A 189 -7.69 17.44 2.12
N ARG A 190 -8.03 16.45 2.97
CA ARG A 190 -8.03 16.60 4.42
C ARG A 190 -6.62 16.80 4.97
N ASP A 191 -5.69 15.95 4.56
CA ASP A 191 -4.29 16.04 5.01
C ASP A 191 -3.68 17.39 4.60
N TYR A 192 -4.01 17.93 3.42
CA TYR A 192 -3.58 19.27 3.01
C TYR A 192 -4.23 20.40 3.83
N ALA A 193 -5.50 20.26 4.24
CA ALA A 193 -6.18 21.22 5.09
C ALA A 193 -5.58 21.22 6.51
N ASP A 194 -5.28 20.03 7.04
CA ASP A 194 -4.65 19.85 8.35
C ASP A 194 -3.20 20.36 8.34
N LEU A 195 -2.45 20.13 7.26
CA LEU A 195 -1.11 20.70 7.08
C LEU A 195 -1.15 22.24 7.02
N GLN A 196 -2.19 22.81 6.40
CA GLN A 196 -2.40 24.26 6.39
C GLN A 196 -2.76 24.81 7.77
N SER A 197 -3.50 24.08 8.62
CA SER A 197 -3.78 24.50 10.00
C SER A 197 -2.57 24.36 10.92
N ASP A 198 -1.73 23.35 10.71
CA ASP A 198 -0.55 23.07 11.53
C ASP A 198 0.70 23.87 11.12
N THR A 199 0.63 24.61 10.02
CA THR A 199 1.74 25.49 9.62
C THR A 199 1.83 26.66 10.62
N PRO A 200 2.95 26.85 11.34
CA PRO A 200 3.09 27.90 12.36
C PRO A 200 2.81 29.30 11.83
N MET A 201 3.03 29.53 10.55
CA MET A 201 2.75 30.78 9.85
C MET A 201 1.25 31.05 9.68
N TYR A 202 0.43 30.02 9.43
CA TYR A 202 -1.03 30.16 9.28
C TYR A 202 -1.72 30.24 10.64
N ALA A 203 -1.24 29.49 11.64
CA ALA A 203 -1.63 29.65 13.04
C ALA A 203 -1.25 31.03 13.60
N ALA A 204 -0.06 31.55 13.28
CA ALA A 204 0.33 32.91 13.63
C ALA A 204 -0.49 33.97 12.88
N TYR A 205 -0.83 33.73 11.61
CA TYR A 205 -1.67 34.64 10.83
C TYR A 205 -3.13 34.67 11.32
N SER A 206 -3.71 33.51 11.66
CA SER A 206 -5.07 33.42 12.23
C SER A 206 -5.12 33.96 13.66
N ALA A 207 -4.10 33.70 14.47
CA ALA A 207 -3.95 34.32 15.79
C ALA A 207 -3.78 35.84 15.68
N ALA A 208 -2.99 36.34 14.72
CA ALA A 208 -2.84 37.78 14.47
C ALA A 208 -4.13 38.42 13.94
N LEU A 209 -4.92 37.72 13.12
CA LEU A 209 -6.24 38.18 12.68
C LEU A 209 -7.25 38.21 13.84
N ASN A 210 -7.28 37.18 14.68
CA ASN A 210 -8.14 37.16 15.87
C ASN A 210 -7.74 38.22 16.89
N LEU A 211 -6.44 38.45 17.07
CA LEU A 211 -5.93 39.48 17.97
C LEU A 211 -6.21 40.88 17.41
N ASN A 212 -6.12 41.09 16.09
CA ASN A 212 -6.57 42.31 15.44
C ASN A 212 -8.10 42.49 15.53
N HIS A 213 -8.88 41.42 15.42
CA HIS A 213 -10.33 41.49 15.50
C HIS A 213 -10.79 41.81 16.94
N SER A 214 -10.11 41.22 17.93
CA SER A 214 -10.32 41.49 19.35
C SER A 214 -9.84 42.89 19.76
N LEU A 215 -8.72 43.37 19.22
CA LEU A 215 -8.27 44.75 19.38
C LEU A 215 -9.21 45.75 18.71
N MET A 216 -9.78 45.43 17.54
CA MET A 216 -10.81 46.25 16.88
C MET A 216 -12.13 46.29 17.65
N GLU A 217 -12.52 45.19 18.32
CA GLU A 217 -13.70 45.17 19.20
C GLU A 217 -13.47 45.92 20.52
N GLN A 218 -12.25 45.86 21.08
CA GLN A 218 -11.89 46.58 22.31
C GLN A 218 -11.60 48.07 22.07
N LEU A 219 -11.11 48.43 20.88
CA LEU A 219 -11.00 49.83 20.44
C LEU A 219 -12.33 50.27 19.82
N LYS A 220 -13.31 50.57 20.66
CA LYS A 220 -14.34 51.56 20.30
C LYS A 220 -13.67 52.91 20.10
N ILE A 221 -13.15 53.15 18.89
CA ILE A 221 -12.65 54.44 18.46
C ILE A 221 -13.85 55.41 18.46
N PRO A 222 -13.81 56.51 19.22
CA PRO A 222 -14.81 57.57 19.09
C PRO A 222 -14.83 58.08 17.65
N GLU A 223 -16.02 58.28 17.07
CA GLU A 223 -16.28 58.76 15.68
C GLU A 223 -15.68 60.14 15.32
N SER A 224 -14.73 60.67 16.09
CA SER A 224 -14.13 61.98 15.89
C SER A 224 -12.64 61.88 15.60
N ARG A 225 -12.26 61.27 14.47
CA ARG A 225 -11.09 61.66 13.64
C ARG A 225 -10.93 60.77 12.40
N ASN A 226 -11.94 60.80 11.53
CA ASN A 226 -11.66 60.63 10.11
C ASN A 226 -10.96 61.90 9.63
N SER A 227 -9.67 61.84 9.36
CA SER A 227 -9.06 62.43 8.17
C SER A 227 -7.55 62.47 8.26
N ILE A 228 -6.94 62.35 7.08
CA ILE A 228 -5.56 62.65 6.72
C ILE A 228 -4.62 61.46 6.85
N LEU A 229 -4.46 60.74 5.73
CA LEU A 229 -3.19 60.30 5.13
C LEU A 229 -3.57 59.39 3.93
N LYS A 230 -3.86 59.97 2.76
CA LYS A 230 -2.95 60.08 1.61
C LYS A 230 -2.10 58.82 1.37
N GLU A 231 -2.47 58.07 0.34
CA GLU A 231 -1.60 57.10 -0.32
C GLU A 231 -0.27 57.74 -0.74
N PRO A 232 0.81 56.94 -0.77
CA PRO A 232 1.60 56.89 -2.00
C PRO A 232 1.97 55.47 -2.42
N ALA A 233 1.62 55.17 -3.68
CA ALA A 233 2.43 54.67 -4.81
C ALA A 233 3.71 53.80 -4.60
N PRO A 234 4.05 52.95 -5.60
CA PRO A 234 4.95 51.80 -5.49
C PRO A 234 6.42 52.11 -5.85
N TYR A 235 7.38 51.42 -5.20
CA TYR A 235 8.81 51.37 -5.57
C TYR A 235 9.33 49.95 -5.25
N LYS A 236 9.62 49.09 -6.24
CA LYS A 236 10.86 48.89 -7.03
C LYS A 236 12.05 48.34 -6.25
N ASP A 237 12.55 47.22 -6.78
CA ASP A 237 13.73 46.45 -6.40
C ASP A 237 14.99 47.28 -6.15
N SER A 238 15.76 46.88 -5.15
CA SER A 238 17.23 46.87 -5.23
C SER A 238 17.82 45.90 -4.20
N LEU A 239 18.53 44.89 -4.72
CA LEU A 239 19.60 44.19 -4.02
C LEU A 239 20.62 45.22 -3.52
N THR A 240 21.03 45.12 -2.26
CA THR A 240 22.44 45.17 -1.85
C THR A 240 22.66 44.48 -0.50
N ASN A 241 23.78 43.76 -0.45
CA ASN A 241 24.34 43.06 0.70
C ASN A 241 24.42 43.92 1.97
N GLY A 242 24.17 43.31 3.12
CA GLY A 242 24.50 43.89 4.41
C GLY A 242 23.83 43.16 5.56
N THR A 243 24.46 42.10 6.07
CA THR A 243 24.15 41.50 7.37
C THR A 243 24.32 42.56 8.47
N PRO A 244 23.31 42.86 9.31
CA PRO A 244 23.53 43.67 10.50
C PRO A 244 24.02 42.77 11.64
N THR A 245 25.34 42.79 11.86
CA THR A 245 25.95 42.39 13.13
C THR A 245 25.52 43.36 14.22
N GLN A 246 24.57 42.95 15.06
CA GLN A 246 24.48 43.41 16.45
C GLN A 246 24.21 42.18 17.33
N PHE A 247 25.30 41.51 17.71
CA PHE A 247 25.31 40.71 18.92
C PHE A 247 25.38 41.69 20.09
N VAL A 248 24.35 41.69 20.93
CA VAL A 248 24.47 42.14 22.31
C VAL A 248 25.16 40.99 23.04
N GLU A 249 26.46 41.15 23.29
CA GLU A 249 27.20 40.27 24.21
C GLU A 249 26.67 40.53 25.63
N PHE A 250 25.92 39.57 26.16
CA PHE A 250 25.82 39.41 27.60
C PHE A 250 27.06 38.65 28.03
N GLU A 251 27.98 39.33 28.73
CA GLU A 251 28.99 38.66 29.55
C GLU A 251 28.26 38.04 30.75
N ASP A 252 27.76 36.82 30.58
CA ASP A 252 27.38 35.97 31.70
C ASP A 252 28.63 35.25 32.21
N ASP A 253 29.27 35.85 33.22
CA ASP A 253 30.26 35.21 34.08
C ASP A 253 29.60 34.09 34.90
N ILE A 254 29.23 32.98 34.25
CA ILE A 254 28.76 31.75 34.89
C ILE A 254 29.68 30.60 34.47
N ASP A 255 30.95 30.70 34.85
CA ASP A 255 31.97 29.67 34.59
C ASP A 255 32.62 29.15 35.88
N ASP A 256 31.81 28.96 36.94
CA ASP A 256 32.27 28.44 38.23
C ASP A 256 31.66 27.07 38.62
N PHE A 257 31.18 26.27 37.67
CA PHE A 257 30.73 24.89 37.94
C PHE A 257 31.32 23.85 36.97
N PRO A 258 32.26 22.99 37.41
CA PRO A 258 32.91 21.96 36.60
C PRO A 258 31.97 20.94 35.93
N GLU A 259 30.74 20.79 36.44
CA GLU A 259 29.73 19.88 35.89
C GLU A 259 29.09 20.38 34.59
N TYR A 260 28.97 21.70 34.40
CA TYR A 260 28.35 22.28 33.21
C TYR A 260 29.26 22.19 31.97
N SER A 261 30.58 22.35 32.13
CA SER A 261 31.55 22.16 31.05
C SER A 261 31.54 20.72 30.51
N LYS A 262 31.48 19.71 31.39
CA LYS A 262 31.38 18.29 30.99
C LYS A 262 30.05 17.95 30.32
N MET A 263 28.95 18.55 30.76
CA MET A 263 27.63 18.35 30.14
C MET A 263 27.55 19.00 28.75
N ASN A 264 28.22 20.14 28.56
CA ASN A 264 28.32 20.82 27.27
C ASN A 264 29.19 20.04 26.27
N GLU A 265 30.31 19.46 26.71
CA GLU A 265 31.12 18.56 25.86
C GLU A 265 30.36 17.29 25.45
N ASN A 266 29.62 16.67 26.37
CA ASN A 266 28.80 15.50 26.04
C ASN A 266 27.66 15.84 25.08
N ARG A 267 27.02 17.01 25.24
CA ARG A 267 26.00 17.49 24.28
C ARG A 267 26.59 17.76 22.90
N LYS A 268 27.76 18.40 22.82
CA LYS A 268 28.47 18.61 21.55
C LYS A 268 28.82 17.28 20.89
N LYS A 269 29.28 16.30 21.66
CA LYS A 269 29.59 14.97 21.16
C LYS A 269 28.36 14.24 20.63
N ILE A 270 27.24 14.28 21.36
CA ILE A 270 25.98 13.67 20.90
C ILE A 270 25.50 14.33 19.61
N LEU A 271 25.53 15.67 19.54
CA LEU A 271 25.14 16.40 18.32
C LEU A 271 26.02 16.01 17.13
N GLN A 272 27.34 15.90 17.35
CA GLN A 272 28.29 15.51 16.31
C GLN A 272 28.12 14.05 15.88
N ASP A 273 27.81 13.14 16.82
CA ASP A 273 27.51 11.74 16.54
C ASP A 273 26.18 11.60 15.76
N THR A 274 25.16 12.41 16.12
CA THR A 274 23.89 12.43 15.38
C THR A 274 24.04 13.03 13.98
N GLU A 275 24.90 14.04 13.80
CA GLU A 275 25.21 14.62 12.50
C GLU A 275 25.94 13.62 11.60
N ASN A 276 26.93 12.91 12.16
CA ASN A 276 27.66 11.86 11.45
C ASN A 276 26.75 10.69 11.06
N GLU A 277 25.83 10.29 11.94
CA GLU A 277 24.86 9.23 11.65
C GLU A 277 23.85 9.67 10.58
N ALA A 278 23.35 10.90 10.64
CA ALA A 278 22.47 11.46 9.62
C ALA A 278 23.17 11.53 8.26
N GLN A 279 24.43 11.96 8.20
CA GLN A 279 25.24 11.95 6.97
C GLN A 279 25.45 10.53 6.43
N ARG A 280 25.67 9.55 7.32
CA ARG A 280 25.83 8.14 6.93
C ARG A 280 24.56 7.59 6.29
N VAL A 281 23.40 7.83 6.91
CA VAL A 281 22.08 7.39 6.42
C VAL A 281 21.76 8.04 5.07
N LEU A 282 21.93 9.37 4.96
CA LEU A 282 21.76 10.09 3.69
C LEU A 282 22.67 9.54 2.58
N THR A 283 23.92 9.19 2.91
CA THR A 283 24.85 8.63 1.93
C THR A 283 24.43 7.22 1.49
N SER A 284 23.88 6.40 2.39
CA SER A 284 23.34 5.08 2.01
C SER A 284 22.09 5.18 1.14
N GLU A 285 21.15 6.07 1.48
CA GLU A 285 19.92 6.27 0.70
C GLU A 285 20.23 6.82 -0.70
N LEU A 286 21.16 7.77 -0.82
CA LEU A 286 21.63 8.26 -2.12
C LEU A 286 22.26 7.14 -2.95
N LYS A 287 23.02 6.23 -2.33
CA LYS A 287 23.64 5.10 -3.04
C LYS A 287 22.59 4.10 -3.53
N GLU A 288 21.55 3.85 -2.74
CA GLU A 288 20.42 2.99 -3.10
C GLU A 288 19.60 3.60 -4.24
N LEU A 289 19.28 4.90 -4.17
CA LEU A 289 18.60 5.63 -5.24
C LEU A 289 19.41 5.65 -6.55
N VAL A 290 20.74 5.81 -6.47
CA VAL A 290 21.63 5.68 -7.64
C VAL A 290 21.58 4.25 -8.22
N GLY A 291 21.51 3.24 -7.37
CA GLY A 291 21.29 1.84 -7.77
C GLY A 291 19.98 1.66 -8.54
N ILE A 292 18.87 2.17 -8.01
CA ILE A 292 17.54 2.10 -8.62
C ILE A 292 17.50 2.83 -9.98
N VAL A 293 18.03 4.05 -10.04
CA VAL A 293 18.10 4.85 -11.29
C VAL A 293 19.00 4.16 -12.33
N SER A 294 20.07 3.49 -11.90
CA SER A 294 20.94 2.72 -12.79
C SER A 294 20.25 1.46 -13.34
N GLY A 295 19.47 0.76 -12.52
CA GLY A 295 18.65 -0.38 -12.93
C GLY A 295 17.59 0.00 -13.95
N GLN A 296 16.83 1.08 -13.68
CA GLN A 296 15.83 1.62 -14.61
C GLN A 296 16.44 2.04 -15.97
N ARG A 297 17.67 2.58 -15.97
CA ARG A 297 18.38 2.89 -17.23
C ARG A 297 18.77 1.63 -18.01
N GLN A 298 19.14 0.55 -17.34
CA GLN A 298 19.45 -0.73 -18.00
C GLN A 298 18.20 -1.39 -18.57
N GLU A 299 17.08 -1.36 -17.83
CA GLU A 299 15.78 -1.84 -18.32
C GLU A 299 15.28 -1.03 -19.52
N SER A 300 15.40 0.30 -19.48
CA SER A 300 15.07 1.17 -20.61
C SER A 300 15.94 0.88 -21.85
N GLN A 301 17.20 0.51 -21.66
CA GLN A 301 18.09 0.09 -22.76
C GLN A 301 17.73 -1.30 -23.31
N ALA A 302 17.34 -2.24 -22.45
CA ALA A 302 16.86 -3.56 -22.87
C ALA A 302 15.56 -3.44 -23.67
N LEU A 303 14.60 -2.66 -23.17
CA LEU A 303 13.33 -2.39 -23.85
C LEU A 303 13.55 -1.75 -25.24
N ASN A 304 14.50 -0.82 -25.36
CA ASN A 304 14.84 -0.22 -26.65
C ASN A 304 15.45 -1.23 -27.65
N ARG A 305 16.21 -2.23 -27.17
CA ARG A 305 16.73 -3.31 -28.03
C ARG A 305 15.61 -4.23 -28.49
N ASP A 306 14.67 -4.57 -27.60
CA ASP A 306 13.53 -5.43 -27.92
C ASP A 306 12.58 -4.75 -28.91
N VAL A 307 12.30 -3.46 -28.74
CA VAL A 307 11.52 -2.66 -29.69
C VAL A 307 12.20 -2.60 -31.06
N LYS A 308 13.53 -2.48 -31.11
CA LYS A 308 14.28 -2.49 -32.36
C LYS A 308 14.19 -3.85 -33.06
N TRP A 309 14.38 -4.95 -32.32
CA TRP A 309 14.26 -6.31 -32.83
C TRP A 309 12.84 -6.60 -33.36
N LEU A 310 11.80 -6.15 -32.64
CA LEU A 310 10.41 -6.28 -33.09
C LEU A 310 10.15 -5.53 -34.40
N ARG A 311 10.70 -4.32 -34.56
CA ARG A 311 10.58 -3.56 -35.82
C ARG A 311 11.24 -4.29 -36.99
N GLU A 312 12.46 -4.80 -36.80
CA GLU A 312 13.17 -5.57 -37.83
C GLU A 312 12.40 -6.84 -38.22
N ASN A 313 11.81 -7.55 -37.25
CA ASN A 313 10.96 -8.72 -37.52
C ASN A 313 9.67 -8.39 -38.27
N ILE A 314 9.03 -7.25 -37.95
CA ILE A 314 7.84 -6.79 -38.68
C ILE A 314 8.19 -6.47 -40.13
N GLU A 315 9.35 -5.85 -40.39
CA GLU A 315 9.81 -5.59 -41.76
C GLU A 315 10.11 -6.86 -42.54
N LEU A 316 10.76 -7.85 -41.92
CA LEU A 316 10.98 -9.17 -42.52
C LEU A 316 9.66 -9.87 -42.88
N ARG A 317 8.69 -9.89 -41.97
CA ARG A 317 7.36 -10.48 -42.25
C ARG A 317 6.62 -9.74 -43.36
N LYS A 318 6.74 -8.42 -43.45
CA LYS A 318 6.17 -7.64 -44.57
C LYS A 318 6.82 -8.03 -45.90
N ALA A 319 8.14 -8.22 -45.93
CA ALA A 319 8.85 -8.68 -47.12
C ALA A 319 8.42 -10.09 -47.53
N ASP A 320 8.27 -11.02 -46.58
CA ASP A 320 7.77 -12.36 -46.85
C ASP A 320 6.35 -12.34 -47.42
N ILE A 321 5.45 -11.55 -46.83
CA ILE A 321 4.08 -11.38 -47.34
C ILE A 321 4.12 -10.87 -48.78
N GLN A 322 4.92 -9.83 -49.07
CA GLN A 322 5.06 -9.31 -50.43
C GLN A 322 5.60 -10.37 -51.39
N PHE A 323 6.58 -11.16 -50.96
CA PHE A 323 7.14 -12.24 -51.78
C PHE A 323 6.10 -13.31 -52.10
N TYR A 324 5.35 -13.80 -51.10
CA TYR A 324 4.32 -14.82 -51.30
C TYR A 324 3.15 -14.31 -52.13
N THR A 325 2.72 -13.07 -51.93
CA THR A 325 1.68 -12.43 -52.77
C THR A 325 2.13 -12.32 -54.23
N THR A 326 3.35 -11.83 -54.47
CA THR A 326 3.91 -11.74 -55.83
C THR A 326 3.98 -13.12 -56.49
N LYS A 327 4.41 -14.13 -55.74
CA LYS A 327 4.53 -15.50 -56.25
C LYS A 327 3.16 -16.15 -56.51
N ALA A 328 2.15 -15.82 -55.71
CA ALA A 328 0.77 -16.23 -55.96
C ALA A 328 0.24 -15.60 -57.25
N ASP A 329 0.47 -14.31 -57.47
CA ASP A 329 0.09 -13.61 -58.70
C ASP A 329 0.76 -14.21 -59.95
N GLU A 330 2.05 -14.57 -59.85
CA GLU A 330 2.77 -15.27 -60.92
C GLU A 330 2.15 -16.64 -61.24
N LEU A 331 1.76 -17.41 -60.22
CA LEU A 331 1.12 -18.71 -60.41
C LEU A 331 -0.28 -18.56 -61.03
N ILE A 332 -1.04 -17.55 -60.62
CA ILE A 332 -2.35 -17.21 -61.21
C ILE A 332 -2.19 -16.86 -62.70
N LEU A 333 -1.22 -15.99 -63.03
CA LEU A 333 -0.93 -15.63 -64.43
C LEU A 333 -0.47 -16.84 -65.27
N LYS A 334 0.28 -17.77 -64.66
CA LYS A 334 0.71 -19.00 -65.33
C LYS A 334 -0.46 -19.95 -65.59
N ALA A 335 -1.37 -20.10 -64.61
CA ALA A 335 -2.57 -20.89 -64.75
C ALA A 335 -3.50 -20.32 -65.84
N GLN A 336 -3.71 -19.00 -65.85
CA GLN A 336 -4.49 -18.32 -66.89
C GLN A 336 -3.92 -18.54 -68.29
N LYS A 337 -2.60 -18.40 -68.46
CA LYS A 337 -1.93 -18.70 -69.74
C LYS A 337 -2.06 -20.16 -70.16
N GLU A 338 -2.02 -21.09 -69.21
CA GLU A 338 -2.18 -22.52 -69.49
C GLU A 338 -3.61 -22.86 -69.93
N ASP A 339 -4.60 -22.21 -69.32
CA ASP A 339 -6.01 -22.35 -69.71
C ASP A 339 -6.32 -21.72 -71.07
N ASP A 340 -5.76 -20.55 -71.37
CA ASP A 340 -5.84 -19.92 -72.69
C ASP A 340 -5.21 -20.81 -73.78
N ASN A 341 -4.06 -21.42 -73.48
CA ASN A 341 -3.40 -22.36 -74.39
C ASN A 341 -4.21 -23.65 -74.59
N LYS A 342 -4.90 -24.15 -73.56
CA LYS A 342 -5.80 -25.33 -73.66
C LYS A 342 -7.05 -25.02 -74.48
N LEU A 343 -7.60 -23.81 -74.36
CA LEU A 343 -8.72 -23.35 -75.19
C LEU A 343 -8.32 -23.25 -76.67
N GLN A 344 -7.11 -22.78 -76.98
CA GLN A 344 -6.57 -22.77 -78.35
C GLN A 344 -6.32 -24.19 -78.90
N PHE A 345 -5.81 -25.11 -78.07
CA PHE A 345 -5.63 -26.52 -78.45
C PHE A 345 -6.95 -27.27 -78.67
N ALA A 346 -7.99 -26.96 -77.88
CA ALA A 346 -9.32 -27.54 -78.02
C ALA A 346 -10.02 -27.06 -79.31
N GLN A 347 -9.77 -25.81 -79.73
CA GLN A 347 -10.26 -25.29 -81.03
C GLN A 347 -9.56 -25.91 -82.24
N GLN A 348 -8.28 -26.30 -82.13
CA GLN A 348 -7.57 -26.98 -83.23
C GLN A 348 -7.90 -28.48 -83.35
N LYS A 349 -8.32 -29.14 -82.28
CA LYS A 349 -8.68 -30.58 -82.30
C LYS A 349 -10.07 -30.88 -82.88
N SER A 350 -10.92 -29.88 -83.17
CA SER A 350 -12.24 -30.13 -83.78
C SER A 350 -12.21 -30.37 -85.30
N GLN A 351 -11.03 -30.32 -85.95
CA GLN A 351 -10.91 -30.51 -87.40
C GLN A 351 -10.31 -31.83 -87.88
N ASN A 352 -9.85 -32.74 -87.01
CA ASN A 352 -9.35 -34.04 -87.48
C ASN A 352 -9.84 -35.17 -86.60
N GLY A 353 -10.92 -35.81 -87.07
CA GLY A 353 -11.40 -37.08 -86.55
C GLY A 353 -10.50 -38.23 -87.00
N GLY A 354 -10.26 -39.16 -86.08
CA GLY A 354 -9.58 -40.42 -86.35
C GLY A 354 -9.64 -41.34 -85.13
N LEU A 355 -10.36 -42.45 -85.27
CA LEU A 355 -10.48 -43.55 -84.30
C LEU A 355 -9.13 -44.26 -84.06
N ILE A 356 -8.79 -44.55 -82.80
CA ILE A 356 -7.98 -45.72 -82.37
C ILE A 356 -8.42 -46.14 -80.93
N PRO A 357 -8.09 -47.35 -80.41
CA PRO A 357 -9.03 -48.36 -79.94
C PRO A 357 -9.20 -48.42 -78.41
N LEU A 358 -10.28 -49.07 -77.97
CA LEU A 358 -10.52 -49.42 -76.57
C LEU A 358 -9.46 -50.41 -76.06
N ASP A 359 -8.56 -49.95 -75.19
CA ASP A 359 -8.13 -50.69 -74.01
C ASP A 359 -7.44 -49.77 -73.01
N LEU A 360 -7.84 -49.85 -71.74
CA LEU A 360 -7.38 -49.04 -70.58
C LEU A 360 -7.32 -47.52 -70.78
N VAL A 361 -8.47 -46.86 -70.72
CA VAL A 361 -8.51 -45.40 -70.47
C VAL A 361 -9.38 -45.16 -69.26
N ALA A 362 -8.75 -44.83 -68.12
CA ALA A 362 -9.42 -44.27 -66.96
C ALA A 362 -10.35 -43.15 -67.45
N SER A 363 -11.60 -43.14 -66.99
CA SER A 363 -12.55 -42.15 -67.47
C SER A 363 -12.00 -40.75 -67.18
N ARG A 364 -12.32 -39.77 -68.03
CA ARG A 364 -11.90 -38.38 -67.79
C ARG A 364 -12.34 -37.88 -66.40
N GLY A 365 -13.41 -38.44 -65.83
CA GLY A 365 -13.84 -38.21 -64.46
C GLY A 365 -12.83 -38.76 -63.44
N ASP A 366 -12.41 -40.01 -63.60
CA ASP A 366 -11.50 -40.71 -62.69
C ASP A 366 -10.13 -40.00 -62.60
N VAL A 367 -9.63 -39.46 -63.72
CA VAL A 367 -8.38 -38.70 -63.75
C VAL A 367 -8.51 -37.33 -63.07
N LEU A 368 -9.68 -36.71 -63.12
CA LEU A 368 -9.95 -35.44 -62.44
C LEU A 368 -10.13 -35.66 -60.93
N GLU A 369 -10.83 -36.71 -60.54
CA GLU A 369 -11.04 -37.09 -59.14
C GLU A 369 -9.72 -37.46 -58.45
N LEU A 370 -8.86 -38.24 -59.11
CA LEU A 370 -7.49 -38.51 -58.62
C LEU A 370 -6.61 -37.26 -58.53
N ARG A 371 -6.84 -36.27 -59.41
CA ARG A 371 -6.10 -35.00 -59.39
C ARG A 371 -6.58 -34.11 -58.24
N GLU A 372 -7.88 -34.10 -57.97
CA GLU A 372 -8.48 -33.40 -56.84
C GLU A 372 -8.05 -34.02 -55.50
N GLN A 373 -8.12 -35.35 -55.37
CA GLN A 373 -7.60 -36.07 -54.21
C GLN A 373 -6.11 -35.80 -53.98
N ARG A 374 -5.30 -35.75 -55.05
CA ARG A 374 -3.89 -35.39 -54.92
C ARG A 374 -3.69 -33.97 -54.39
N ILE A 375 -4.48 -33.00 -54.84
CA ILE A 375 -4.39 -31.61 -54.37
C ILE A 375 -4.79 -31.51 -52.90
N ILE A 376 -5.84 -32.23 -52.48
CA ILE A 376 -6.28 -32.31 -51.09
C ILE A 376 -5.16 -32.88 -50.20
N LEU A 377 -4.61 -34.04 -50.58
CA LEU A 377 -3.52 -34.68 -49.83
C LEU A 377 -2.25 -33.83 -49.80
N GLU A 378 -1.95 -33.07 -50.86
CA GLU A 378 -0.81 -32.17 -50.91
C GLU A 378 -1.00 -30.93 -50.02
N ASN A 379 -2.24 -30.43 -49.90
CA ASN A 379 -2.60 -29.37 -48.96
C ASN A 379 -2.55 -29.86 -47.50
N GLU A 380 -3.11 -31.03 -47.21
CA GLU A 380 -3.06 -31.65 -45.87
C GLU A 380 -1.61 -31.90 -45.44
N ARG A 381 -0.78 -32.42 -46.34
CA ARG A 381 0.66 -32.59 -46.08
C ARG A 381 1.34 -31.25 -45.75
N ASN A 382 1.00 -30.18 -46.44
CA ASN A 382 1.59 -28.86 -46.19
C ASN A 382 1.14 -28.28 -44.84
N ILE A 383 -0.12 -28.47 -44.46
CA ILE A 383 -0.64 -28.07 -43.16
C ILE A 383 0.08 -28.84 -42.05
N LEU A 384 0.19 -30.16 -42.17
CA LEU A 384 0.91 -31.00 -41.21
C LEU A 384 2.40 -30.63 -41.11
N ALA A 385 3.06 -30.34 -42.24
CA ALA A 385 4.46 -29.91 -42.23
C ALA A 385 4.67 -28.56 -41.52
N ASN A 386 3.71 -27.63 -41.64
CA ASN A 386 3.74 -26.36 -40.91
C ASN A 386 3.49 -26.57 -39.42
N GLN A 387 2.52 -27.42 -39.06
CA GLN A 387 2.22 -27.77 -37.67
C GLN A 387 3.44 -28.38 -36.96
N VAL A 388 4.10 -29.36 -37.60
CA VAL A 388 5.32 -29.99 -37.06
C VAL A 388 6.43 -28.97 -36.85
N LYS A 389 6.55 -27.97 -37.73
CA LYS A 389 7.56 -26.92 -37.59
C LYS A 389 7.24 -25.97 -36.42
N GLU A 390 5.97 -25.65 -36.22
CA GLU A 390 5.51 -24.81 -35.11
C GLU A 390 5.68 -25.52 -33.77
N ASP A 391 5.26 -26.78 -33.67
CA ASP A 391 5.42 -27.61 -32.48
C ASP A 391 6.89 -27.82 -32.12
N SER A 392 7.78 -27.95 -33.13
CA SER A 392 9.22 -28.03 -32.92
C SER A 392 9.80 -26.75 -32.30
N MET A 393 9.33 -25.58 -32.73
CA MET A 393 9.77 -24.30 -32.17
C MET A 393 9.28 -24.11 -30.73
N GLU A 394 8.05 -24.56 -30.42
CA GLU A 394 7.53 -24.50 -29.05
C GLU A 394 8.27 -25.46 -28.11
N CYS A 395 8.65 -26.65 -28.60
CA CYS A 395 9.52 -27.57 -27.86
C CYS A 395 10.88 -26.94 -27.52
N ASP A 396 11.51 -26.26 -28.48
CA ASP A 396 12.77 -25.54 -28.24
C ASP A 396 12.59 -24.41 -27.20
N ARG A 397 11.48 -23.67 -27.29
CA ARG A 397 11.13 -22.62 -26.32
C ARG A 397 10.94 -23.17 -24.90
N MET A 398 10.18 -24.25 -24.76
CA MET A 398 9.98 -24.93 -23.47
C MET A 398 11.29 -25.47 -22.91
N ASN A 399 12.16 -26.02 -23.76
CA ASN A 399 13.46 -26.53 -23.34
C ASN A 399 14.37 -25.41 -22.80
N ASP A 400 14.34 -24.23 -23.42
CA ASP A 400 15.10 -23.08 -22.92
C ASP A 400 14.52 -22.52 -21.62
N GLN A 401 13.19 -22.46 -21.47
CA GLN A 401 12.55 -22.13 -20.19
C GLN A 401 12.92 -23.14 -19.09
N TRP A 402 12.95 -24.43 -19.40
CA TRP A 402 13.37 -25.48 -18.47
C TRP A 402 14.83 -25.33 -18.03
N LYS A 403 15.74 -24.99 -18.95
CA LYS A 403 17.15 -24.72 -18.61
C LYS A 403 17.28 -23.52 -17.67
N ILE A 404 16.49 -22.47 -17.89
CA ILE A 404 16.44 -21.29 -17.02
C ILE A 404 15.95 -21.69 -15.62
N LEU A 405 14.83 -22.42 -15.52
CA LEU A 405 14.29 -22.91 -14.25
C LEU A 405 15.29 -23.81 -13.51
N LYS A 406 15.98 -24.70 -14.22
CA LYS A 406 17.04 -25.54 -13.66
C LYS A 406 18.26 -24.71 -13.21
N GLY A 407 18.54 -23.60 -13.89
CA GLY A 407 19.53 -22.61 -13.47
C GLY A 407 19.14 -21.93 -12.17
N PHE A 408 17.90 -21.46 -12.04
CA PHE A 408 17.35 -20.88 -10.81
C PHE A 408 17.40 -21.88 -9.64
N ALA A 409 16.97 -23.11 -9.87
CA ALA A 409 17.01 -24.16 -8.85
C ALA A 409 18.44 -24.50 -8.38
N LYS A 410 19.46 -24.31 -9.24
CA LYS A 410 20.87 -24.48 -8.89
C LYS A 410 21.48 -23.25 -8.21
N SER A 411 21.01 -22.05 -8.53
CA SER A 411 21.48 -20.80 -7.91
C SER A 411 20.85 -20.53 -6.54
N VAL A 412 19.69 -21.13 -6.26
CA VAL A 412 19.08 -21.13 -4.94
C VAL A 412 19.87 -22.09 -4.05
N ASN A 413 20.76 -21.54 -3.24
CA ASN A 413 21.42 -22.30 -2.19
C ASN A 413 20.41 -22.52 -1.05
N PHE A 414 19.72 -23.67 -1.06
CA PHE A 414 18.72 -24.03 -0.06
C PHE A 414 19.27 -23.97 1.37
N ASP A 415 20.58 -24.14 1.55
CA ASP A 415 21.24 -23.99 2.85
C ASP A 415 21.26 -22.53 3.34
N SER A 416 21.41 -21.55 2.44
CA SER A 416 21.35 -20.12 2.79
C SER A 416 19.92 -19.66 3.12
N ILE A 417 18.90 -20.22 2.46
CA ILE A 417 17.50 -19.97 2.81
C ILE A 417 17.20 -20.58 4.18
N ARG A 418 17.61 -21.83 4.43
CA ARG A 418 17.43 -22.50 5.71
C ARG A 418 18.15 -21.78 6.85
N GLN A 419 19.30 -21.19 6.59
CA GLN A 419 20.02 -20.36 7.54
C GLN A 419 19.26 -19.06 7.83
N MET A 420 18.74 -18.37 6.80
CA MET A 420 17.89 -17.19 6.99
C MET A 420 16.62 -17.51 7.76
N ASP A 421 15.96 -18.64 7.51
CA ASP A 421 14.79 -19.09 8.27
C ASP A 421 15.14 -19.29 9.76
N GLY A 422 16.30 -19.86 10.06
CA GLY A 422 16.80 -20.00 11.43
C GLY A 422 17.12 -18.65 12.10
N GLU A 423 17.64 -17.68 11.34
CA GLU A 423 17.88 -16.32 11.83
C GLU A 423 16.57 -15.57 12.08
N ILE A 424 15.57 -15.72 11.20
CA ILE A 424 14.23 -15.15 11.34
C ILE A 424 13.55 -15.70 12.60
N GLU A 425 13.64 -17.01 12.85
CA GLU A 425 13.06 -17.62 14.05
C GLU A 425 13.76 -17.13 15.33
N ASN A 426 15.08 -16.97 15.31
CA ASN A 426 15.82 -16.35 16.41
C ASN A 426 15.39 -14.90 16.68
N TRP A 427 15.13 -14.11 15.62
CA TRP A 427 14.60 -12.75 15.77
C TRP A 427 13.18 -12.75 16.33
N ARG A 428 12.31 -13.68 15.92
CA ARG A 428 10.96 -13.83 16.50
C ARG A 428 11.02 -14.10 18.00
N ILE A 429 11.91 -15.00 18.45
CA ILE A 429 12.10 -15.29 19.87
C ILE A 429 12.55 -14.04 20.63
N LYS A 430 13.53 -13.29 20.11
CA LYS A 430 14.00 -12.04 20.74
C LYS A 430 12.89 -10.99 20.84
N VAL A 431 12.09 -10.82 19.78
CA VAL A 431 10.95 -9.88 19.78
C VAL A 431 9.92 -10.29 20.82
N SER A 432 9.63 -11.59 20.96
CA SER A 432 8.73 -12.09 22.01
C SER A 432 9.25 -11.75 23.41
N GLN A 433 10.55 -11.97 23.66
CA GLN A 433 11.17 -11.66 24.95
C GLN A 433 11.13 -10.15 25.26
N LEU A 434 11.38 -9.30 24.26
CA LEU A 434 11.29 -7.85 24.42
C LEU A 434 9.85 -7.40 24.69
N LYS A 435 8.85 -7.98 24.03
CA LYS A 435 7.43 -7.72 24.33
C LYS A 435 7.09 -8.05 25.79
N ASP A 436 7.53 -9.20 26.29
CA ASP A 436 7.32 -9.59 27.69
C ASP A 436 7.98 -8.61 28.67
N GLN A 437 9.18 -8.11 28.35
CA GLN A 437 9.87 -7.09 29.14
C GLN A 437 9.12 -5.76 29.14
N ILE A 438 8.62 -5.31 27.98
CA ILE A 438 7.80 -4.10 27.87
C ILE A 438 6.55 -4.23 28.73
N THR A 439 5.83 -5.36 28.67
CA THR A 439 4.64 -5.58 29.49
C THR A 439 4.96 -5.56 30.99
N LYS A 440 6.12 -6.09 31.41
CA LYS A 440 6.57 -5.98 32.80
C LYS A 440 6.86 -4.54 33.21
N LEU A 441 7.53 -3.77 32.36
CA LEU A 441 7.83 -2.35 32.60
C LEU A 441 6.54 -1.52 32.71
N GLN A 442 5.59 -1.72 31.80
CA GLN A 442 4.28 -1.06 31.85
C GLN A 442 3.52 -1.37 33.15
N LYS A 443 3.57 -2.61 33.63
CA LYS A 443 2.99 -2.96 34.94
C LYS A 443 3.67 -2.19 36.08
N MET A 444 5.00 -2.10 36.08
CA MET A 444 5.73 -1.34 37.10
C MET A 444 5.44 0.16 37.02
N GLU A 445 5.30 0.72 35.83
CA GLU A 445 4.90 2.12 35.63
C GLU A 445 3.49 2.39 36.17
N ASN A 446 2.54 1.49 35.90
CA ASN A 446 1.18 1.60 36.45
C ASN A 446 1.19 1.54 37.99
N TYR A 447 2.00 0.66 38.58
CA TYR A 447 2.17 0.61 40.03
C TYR A 447 2.78 1.90 40.58
N ALA A 448 3.84 2.42 39.95
CA ALA A 448 4.48 3.67 40.37
C ALA A 448 3.53 4.87 40.26
N SER A 449 2.74 4.94 39.19
CA SER A 449 1.71 5.97 38.99
C SER A 449 0.64 5.90 40.08
N LEU A 450 0.16 4.69 40.41
CA LEU A 450 -0.80 4.48 41.50
C LEU A 450 -0.21 4.90 42.86
N THR A 451 1.03 4.50 43.16
CA THR A 451 1.71 4.88 44.41
C THR A 451 1.92 6.40 44.48
N ASN A 452 2.32 7.05 43.39
CA ASN A 452 2.44 8.50 43.33
C ASN A 452 1.09 9.21 43.52
N GLY A 453 0.01 8.68 42.94
CA GLY A 453 -1.35 9.17 43.18
C GLY A 453 -1.75 9.07 44.65
N GLN A 454 -1.48 7.94 45.29
CA GLN A 454 -1.71 7.75 46.73
C GLN A 454 -0.85 8.71 47.57
N LEU A 455 0.41 8.92 47.20
CA LEU A 455 1.32 9.80 47.91
C LEU A 455 0.89 11.27 47.79
N ARG A 456 0.43 11.69 46.61
CA ARG A 456 -0.17 13.02 46.40
C ARG A 456 -1.43 13.22 47.25
N ASN A 457 -2.31 12.21 47.32
CA ASN A 457 -3.51 12.28 48.16
C ASN A 457 -3.15 12.37 49.65
N ASN A 458 -2.19 11.56 50.12
CA ASN A 458 -1.72 11.60 51.51
C ASN A 458 -1.06 12.95 51.84
N LEU A 459 -0.29 13.52 50.90
CA LEU A 459 0.32 14.84 51.06
C LEU A 459 -0.73 15.96 51.12
N ALA A 460 -1.78 15.86 50.29
CA ALA A 460 -2.90 16.79 50.33
C ALA A 460 -3.70 16.73 51.65
N LEU A 461 -3.80 15.54 52.26
CA LEU A 461 -4.40 15.37 53.59
C LEU A 461 -3.52 15.94 54.72
N LEU A 462 -2.20 16.05 54.51
CA LEU A 462 -1.26 16.58 55.51
C LEU A 462 -1.07 18.10 55.44
N LYS A 463 -1.27 18.72 54.26
CA LYS A 463 -1.17 20.19 54.08
C LYS A 463 -1.93 21.02 55.12
N PRO A 464 -3.19 20.70 55.49
CA PRO A 464 -3.91 21.47 56.51
C PRO A 464 -3.23 21.43 57.88
N TYR A 465 -2.58 20.30 58.23
CA TYR A 465 -1.88 20.18 59.51
C TYR A 465 -0.56 20.98 59.53
N ASP A 466 0.11 21.13 58.40
CA ASP A 466 1.29 22.01 58.28
C ASP A 466 0.88 23.48 58.43
N GLU A 467 -0.26 23.88 57.87
CA GLU A 467 -0.83 25.23 58.02
C GLU A 467 -1.22 25.50 59.48
N GLU A 468 -1.94 24.57 60.13
CA GLU A 468 -2.29 24.67 61.56
C GLU A 468 -1.03 24.71 62.46
N TYR A 469 0.02 23.97 62.13
CA TYR A 469 1.27 23.98 62.87
C TYR A 469 2.03 25.30 62.72
N GLN A 470 2.05 25.89 61.52
CA GLN A 470 2.63 27.22 61.29
C GLN A 470 1.86 28.32 62.02
N GLU A 471 0.52 28.25 62.04
CA GLU A 471 -0.32 29.16 62.83
C GLU A 471 0.00 29.05 64.32
N PHE A 472 0.20 27.83 64.82
CA PHE A 472 0.60 27.59 66.20
C PHE A 472 1.99 28.17 66.52
N GLU A 473 2.99 27.99 65.65
CA GLU A 473 4.32 28.58 65.84
C GLU A 473 4.27 30.12 65.87
N ASN A 474 3.49 30.73 64.96
CA ASN A 474 3.27 32.17 64.94
C ASN A 474 2.58 32.68 66.23
N LEU A 475 1.61 31.92 66.75
CA LEU A 475 0.97 32.20 68.05
C LEU A 475 1.96 32.10 69.23
N VAL A 476 2.87 31.13 69.21
CA VAL A 476 3.91 30.99 70.23
C VAL A 476 4.89 32.16 70.18
N GLU A 477 5.30 32.60 68.99
CA GLU A 477 6.20 33.76 68.84
C GLU A 477 5.54 35.07 69.26
N THR A 478 4.30 35.31 68.84
CA THR A 478 3.55 36.50 69.26
C THR A 478 3.33 36.53 70.77
N ASN A 479 3.06 35.39 71.41
CA ASN A 479 2.95 35.29 72.87
C ASN A 479 4.30 35.58 73.58
N LYS A 480 5.43 35.09 73.04
CA LYS A 480 6.77 35.46 73.54
C LYS A 480 7.01 36.97 73.44
N LEU A 481 6.63 37.59 72.31
CA LEU A 481 6.77 39.03 72.09
C LEU A 481 5.92 39.81 73.11
N LEU A 482 4.66 39.40 73.31
CA LEU A 482 3.74 40.02 74.26
C LEU A 482 4.26 39.92 75.70
N ASN A 483 4.75 38.74 76.11
CA ASN A 483 5.35 38.56 77.45
C ASN A 483 6.57 39.45 77.65
N ASN A 484 7.41 39.62 76.64
CA ASN A 484 8.54 40.55 76.71
C ASN A 484 8.08 42.02 76.81
N GLN A 485 7.00 42.40 76.15
CA GLN A 485 6.42 43.74 76.26
C GLN A 485 5.79 43.97 77.64
N LEU A 486 5.06 42.99 78.17
CA LEU A 486 4.49 43.01 79.52
C LEU A 486 5.60 43.13 80.57
N ALA A 487 6.64 42.30 80.50
CA ALA A 487 7.79 42.39 81.41
C ALA A 487 8.48 43.77 81.35
N ARG A 488 8.59 44.37 80.16
CA ARG A 488 9.10 45.75 80.01
C ARG A 488 8.16 46.79 80.61
N GLN A 489 6.85 46.62 80.50
CA GLN A 489 5.86 47.52 81.12
C GLN A 489 5.85 47.39 82.65
N GLU A 490 5.91 46.17 83.18
CA GLU A 490 6.02 45.90 84.61
C GLU A 490 7.34 46.46 85.17
N PHE A 491 8.44 46.31 84.43
CA PHE A 491 9.71 46.93 84.80
C PHE A 491 9.61 48.47 84.82
N ARG A 492 9.04 49.09 83.78
CA ARG A 492 8.82 50.55 83.76
C ARG A 492 7.96 51.00 84.92
N ARG A 493 6.85 50.30 85.18
CA ARG A 493 5.96 50.59 86.31
C ARG A 493 6.69 50.46 87.64
N SER A 494 7.49 49.42 87.84
CA SER A 494 8.30 49.23 89.05
C SER A 494 9.32 50.36 89.23
N VAL A 495 9.95 50.82 88.14
CA VAL A 495 10.85 51.99 88.15
C VAL A 495 10.08 53.27 88.48
N GLU A 496 8.87 53.47 87.95
CA GLU A 496 8.00 54.62 88.26
C GLU A 496 7.56 54.62 89.73
N GLU A 497 7.19 53.46 90.28
CA GLU A 497 6.84 53.29 91.70
C GLU A 497 8.04 53.58 92.61
N LEU A 498 9.26 53.15 92.23
CA LEU A 498 10.49 53.47 92.96
C LEU A 498 10.84 54.97 92.90
N LYS A 499 10.56 55.65 91.78
CA LYS A 499 10.69 57.12 91.67
C LYS A 499 9.68 57.84 92.57
N GLN A 500 8.43 57.39 92.63
CA GLN A 500 7.38 58.01 93.46
C GLN A 500 7.62 57.81 94.97
N ASN A 501 8.22 56.69 95.35
CA ASN A 501 8.56 56.39 96.74
C ASN A 501 9.85 57.10 97.23
N GLY A 502 10.55 57.84 96.35
CA GLY A 502 11.70 58.67 96.71
C GLY A 502 13.02 57.91 96.90
N ASP A 503 13.10 56.65 96.48
CA ASP A 503 14.27 55.79 96.71
C ASP A 503 15.33 55.85 95.60
N ILE A 504 15.11 56.61 94.52
CA ILE A 504 16.07 56.76 93.42
C ILE A 504 16.13 58.24 92.96
N ASP A 505 17.27 58.89 93.23
CA ASP A 505 17.67 60.15 92.59
C ASP A 505 18.35 59.86 91.25
N ILE A 506 17.80 60.38 90.15
CA ILE A 506 18.45 60.32 88.84
C ILE A 506 19.29 61.60 88.68
N LEU A 507 20.61 61.45 88.73
CA LEU A 507 21.54 62.47 88.23
C LEU A 507 21.36 62.58 86.71
N LEU A 508 20.94 63.77 86.25
CA LEU A 508 20.87 64.15 84.84
C LEU A 508 22.26 64.27 84.22
#